data_AF-A0A2U2N150-F1
#
_entry.id   AF-A0A2U2N150-F1
#
_cell.length_a   1.000
_cell.length_b   1.000
_cell.length_c   1.000
_cell.angle_alpha   90.00
_cell.angle_beta   90.00
_cell.angle_gamma   90.00
#
_symmetry.space_group_name_H-M   'P 1'
#
loop_
_entity.id
_entity.type
_entity.pdbx_description
1 polymer ?
#
loop_
_entity_poly.entity_id
_entity_poly.type
_entity_poly.pdbx_seq_one_letter_code
_entity_poly.pdbx_strand_id
1 'polypeptide(L)'
;MADPQTVPLAQLVGAVLGSLAEARRLGDLETARLREEYRKSEALAELTVPAFQIADVDIELRFAVAGAPDGQGGDPRGVAVITDPKALREFQPHQVSSMKLRLAPLTLHAGSNDET
;
A
#
# COMPACT_ATOMS: atom_id res chain seq x y z
N MET A 1 3.31 -11.85 31.11
CA MET A 1 3.19 -10.79 30.08
C MET A 1 3.26 -11.49 28.74
N ALA A 2 2.37 -11.18 27.79
CA ALA A 2 2.44 -11.76 26.46
C ALA A 2 3.59 -11.11 25.70
N ASP A 3 4.43 -11.90 25.03
CA ASP A 3 5.50 -11.34 24.20
C ASP A 3 4.88 -10.47 23.09
N PRO A 4 5.42 -9.26 22.85
CA PRO A 4 4.92 -8.38 21.81
C PRO A 4 5.05 -9.07 20.46
N GLN A 5 3.95 -9.11 19.70
CA GLN A 5 3.98 -9.75 18.38
C GLN A 5 4.97 -9.04 17.45
N THR A 6 5.93 -9.81 16.95
CA THR A 6 6.94 -9.35 15.99
C THR A 6 6.55 -9.77 14.58
N VAL A 7 6.68 -8.85 13.63
CA VAL A 7 6.41 -9.09 12.21
C VAL A 7 7.63 -8.69 11.39
N PRO A 8 8.04 -9.45 10.35
CA PRO A 8 9.10 -9.01 9.46
C PRO A 8 8.71 -7.71 8.74
N LEU A 9 9.59 -6.71 8.78
CA LEU A 9 9.34 -5.40 8.15
C LEU A 9 9.03 -5.54 6.65
N ALA A 10 9.75 -6.43 5.96
CA ALA A 10 9.53 -6.70 4.54
C ALA A 10 8.12 -7.26 4.26
N GLN A 11 7.60 -8.14 5.12
CA GLN A 11 6.25 -8.67 4.97
C GLN A 11 5.19 -7.59 5.21
N LEU A 12 5.41 -6.73 6.20
CA LEU A 12 4.51 -5.62 6.49
C LEU A 12 4.42 -4.63 5.32
N VAL A 13 5.57 -4.20 4.79
CA VAL A 13 5.61 -3.33 3.61
C VAL A 13 5.01 -4.02 2.40
N GLY A 14 5.34 -5.29 2.17
CA GLY A 14 4.78 -6.09 1.09
C GLY A 14 3.25 -6.21 1.17
N ALA A 15 2.69 -6.39 2.36
CA ALA A 15 1.24 -6.46 2.58
C ALA A 15 0.57 -5.12 2.25
N VAL A 16 1.14 -4.00 2.68
CA VAL A 16 0.61 -2.65 2.36
C VAL A 16 0.59 -2.42 0.85
N LEU A 17 1.71 -2.70 0.17
CA LEU A 17 1.81 -2.56 -1.29
C LEU A 17 0.84 -3.53 -2.01
N GLY A 18 0.70 -4.75 -1.53
CA GLY A 18 -0.24 -5.74 -2.07
C GLY A 18 -1.70 -5.31 -1.92
N SER A 19 -2.08 -4.78 -0.77
CA SER A 19 -3.44 -4.24 -0.55
C SER A 19 -3.75 -3.07 -1.47
N LEU A 20 -2.78 -2.20 -1.74
CA LEU A 20 -2.95 -1.09 -2.68
C LEU A 20 -3.08 -1.57 -4.13
N ALA A 21 -2.28 -2.55 -4.53
CA ALA A 21 -2.39 -3.16 -5.85
C ALA A 21 -3.77 -3.83 -6.05
N GLU A 22 -4.28 -4.49 -5.01
CA GLU A 22 -5.61 -5.12 -5.06
C GLU A 22 -6.74 -4.07 -5.11
N ALA A 23 -6.64 -3.01 -4.30
CA ALA A 23 -7.60 -1.90 -4.35
C ALA A 23 -7.67 -1.28 -5.75
N ARG A 24 -6.51 -1.13 -6.41
CA ARG A 24 -6.45 -0.67 -7.80
C ARG A 24 -7.15 -1.64 -8.75
N ARG A 25 -6.85 -2.93 -8.65
CA ARG A 25 -7.46 -3.97 -9.50
C ARG A 25 -8.98 -3.95 -9.41
N LEU A 26 -9.53 -3.74 -8.20
CA LEU A 26 -10.97 -3.62 -7.99
C LEU A 26 -11.54 -2.36 -8.67
N GLY A 27 -10.83 -1.22 -8.62
CA GLY A 27 -11.22 -0.01 -9.35
C GLY A 27 -11.22 -0.19 -10.87
N ASP A 28 -10.23 -0.91 -11.41
CA ASP A 28 -10.15 -1.21 -12.84
C ASP A 28 -11.33 -2.11 -13.29
N LEU A 29 -11.69 -3.10 -12.47
CA LEU A 29 -12.85 -3.97 -12.73
C LEU A 29 -14.16 -3.19 -12.72
N GLU A 30 -14.36 -2.29 -11.76
CA GLU A 30 -15.56 -1.47 -11.69
C GLU A 30 -15.65 -0.49 -12.88
N THR A 31 -14.51 0.07 -13.30
CA THR A 31 -14.44 0.90 -14.52
C THR A 31 -14.83 0.08 -15.76
N ALA A 32 -14.35 -1.15 -15.88
CA ALA A 32 -14.70 -2.04 -16.99
C ALA A 32 -16.20 -2.38 -16.99
N ARG A 33 -16.77 -2.64 -15.81
CA ARG A 33 -18.20 -2.87 -15.64
C ARG A 33 -19.03 -1.65 -16.06
N LEU A 34 -18.66 -0.47 -15.60
CA LEU A 34 -19.33 0.79 -15.98
C LEU A 34 -19.27 1.03 -17.49
N ARG A 35 -18.14 0.72 -18.13
CA ARG A 35 -18.01 0.82 -19.58
C ARG A 35 -19.01 -0.07 -20.32
N GLU A 36 -19.23 -1.27 -19.82
CA GLU A 36 -20.22 -2.16 -20.41
C GLU A 36 -21.65 -1.64 -20.22
N GLU A 37 -21.96 -1.03 -19.08
CA GLU A 37 -23.27 -0.38 -18.87
C GLU A 37 -23.46 0.85 -19.77
N TYR A 38 -22.42 1.66 -19.97
CA TYR A 38 -22.49 2.85 -20.84
C TYR A 38 -22.78 2.48 -22.29
N ARG A 39 -22.22 1.35 -22.78
CA ARG A 39 -22.47 0.85 -24.13
C ARG A 39 -23.91 0.40 -24.36
N LYS A 40 -24.66 0.04 -23.32
CA LYS A 40 -26.06 -0.39 -23.44
C LYS A 40 -27.02 0.77 -23.69
N SER A 41 -26.58 2.01 -23.50
CA SER A 41 -27.39 3.20 -23.74
C SER A 41 -26.80 4.03 -24.86
N GLU A 42 -27.57 4.26 -25.91
CA GLU A 42 -27.18 5.08 -27.06
C GLU A 42 -26.76 6.50 -26.65
N ALA A 43 -27.39 7.06 -25.61
CA ALA A 43 -27.06 8.38 -25.07
C ALA A 43 -25.76 8.42 -24.23
N LEU A 44 -25.32 7.28 -23.67
CA LEU A 44 -24.12 7.20 -22.83
C LEU A 44 -22.93 6.60 -23.57
N ALA A 45 -23.14 5.95 -24.72
CA ALA A 45 -22.12 5.25 -25.49
C ALA A 45 -20.98 6.18 -25.98
N GLU A 46 -21.29 7.46 -26.20
CA GLU A 46 -20.29 8.47 -26.59
C GLU A 46 -19.63 9.21 -25.40
N LEU A 47 -20.08 8.94 -24.17
CA LEU A 47 -19.54 9.57 -22.98
C LEU A 47 -18.31 8.83 -22.45
N THR A 48 -17.36 9.59 -21.91
CA THR A 48 -16.19 9.02 -21.25
C THR A 48 -16.60 8.38 -19.92
N VAL A 49 -16.25 7.10 -19.75
CA VAL A 49 -16.49 6.37 -18.51
C VAL A 49 -15.55 6.91 -17.42
N PRO A 50 -16.05 7.24 -16.22
CA PRO A 50 -15.21 7.71 -15.13
C PRO A 50 -14.22 6.61 -14.71
N ALA A 51 -12.94 6.98 -14.62
CA ALA A 51 -11.90 6.10 -14.10
C ALA A 51 -11.75 6.31 -12.59
N PHE A 52 -11.61 5.21 -11.85
CA PHE A 52 -11.24 5.29 -10.43
C PHE A 52 -9.75 5.60 -10.31
N GLN A 53 -9.42 6.64 -9.54
CA GLN A 53 -8.05 6.97 -9.18
C GLN A 53 -7.87 6.82 -7.68
N ILE A 54 -6.85 6.06 -7.29
CA ILE A 54 -6.33 6.12 -5.92
C ILE A 54 -5.48 7.38 -5.87
N ALA A 55 -5.91 8.37 -5.09
CA ALA A 55 -5.17 9.62 -4.87
C ALA A 55 -3.86 9.38 -4.11
N ASP A 56 -3.17 10.45 -3.71
CA ASP A 56 -1.99 10.37 -2.84
C ASP A 56 -2.33 9.56 -1.57
N VAL A 57 -1.60 8.47 -1.36
CA VAL A 57 -1.70 7.67 -0.13
C VAL A 57 -0.48 7.95 0.74
N ASP A 58 -0.73 8.59 1.88
CA ASP A 58 0.27 8.81 2.92
C ASP A 58 0.06 7.82 4.07
N ILE A 59 1.08 6.99 4.31
CA ILE A 59 1.08 5.96 5.37
C ILE A 59 2.21 6.28 6.34
N GLU A 60 1.86 6.57 7.59
CA GLU A 60 2.82 6.67 8.68
C GLU A 60 2.80 5.37 9.49
N LEU A 61 3.87 4.59 9.36
CA LEU A 61 4.10 3.40 10.17
C LEU A 61 5.03 3.75 11.33
N ARG A 62 4.62 3.40 12.56
CA ARG A 62 5.49 3.47 13.75
C ARG A 62 5.86 2.07 14.18
N PHE A 63 7.13 1.84 14.46
CA PHE A 63 7.63 0.53 14.85
C PHE A 63 8.88 0.58 15.71
N ALA A 64 9.10 -0.45 16.51
CA ALA A 64 10.37 -0.71 17.21
C ALA A 64 11.01 -1.97 16.62
N VAL A 65 12.34 -1.99 16.50
CA VAL A 65 13.06 -3.18 16.01
C VAL A 65 13.20 -4.19 17.14
N ALA A 66 12.71 -5.42 16.92
CA ALA A 66 12.84 -6.50 17.88
C ALA A 66 14.24 -7.10 17.80
N GLY A 67 15.02 -6.97 18.88
CA GLY A 67 16.30 -7.66 19.04
C GLY A 67 17.41 -7.18 18.10
N ALA A 68 17.68 -5.87 18.05
CA ALA A 68 18.79 -5.34 17.25
C ALA A 68 20.12 -6.03 17.65
N PRO A 69 20.80 -6.76 16.74
CA PRO A 69 22.17 -7.15 16.96
C PRO A 69 23.04 -5.94 16.64
N ASP A 70 23.54 -5.28 17.69
CA ASP A 70 24.79 -4.50 17.71
C ASP A 70 25.33 -4.02 16.36
N GLY A 71 24.65 -3.09 15.68
CA GLY A 71 25.21 -2.25 14.61
C GLY A 71 25.91 -2.93 13.42
N GLN A 72 25.84 -4.25 13.28
CA GLN A 72 26.47 -4.99 12.20
C GLN A 72 25.42 -5.21 11.11
N GLY A 73 25.65 -4.60 9.94
CA GLY A 73 24.74 -4.59 8.79
C GLY A 73 24.15 -5.95 8.44
N GLY A 74 23.06 -6.30 9.11
CA GLY A 74 22.31 -7.52 8.90
C GLY A 74 21.46 -7.42 7.65
N ASP A 75 21.10 -8.57 7.08
CA ASP A 75 20.20 -8.67 5.94
C ASP A 75 18.88 -7.92 6.26
N PRO A 76 18.53 -6.86 5.50
CA PRO A 76 17.31 -6.08 5.76
C PRO A 76 16.02 -6.91 5.66
N ARG A 77 16.08 -8.11 5.06
CA ARG A 77 14.95 -9.04 4.97
C ARG A 77 14.63 -9.73 6.30
N GLY A 78 15.57 -9.74 7.25
CA GLY A 78 15.43 -10.38 8.56
C GLY A 78 14.99 -9.45 9.69
N VAL A 79 14.75 -8.17 9.41
CA VAL A 79 14.38 -7.19 10.45
C VAL A 79 12.97 -7.47 10.96
N ALA A 80 12.88 -7.98 12.19
CA ALA A 80 11.62 -8.14 12.91
C ALA A 80 11.25 -6.84 13.62
N VAL A 81 9.98 -6.43 13.49
CA VAL A 81 9.48 -5.18 14.07
C VAL A 81 8.23 -5.41 14.90
N ILE A 82 8.10 -4.61 15.96
CA ILE A 82 6.91 -4.51 16.80
C ILE A 82 6.14 -3.28 16.34
N THR A 83 4.86 -3.45 16.04
CA THR A 83 3.98 -2.39 15.51
C THR A 83 2.74 -2.15 16.37
N ASP A 84 2.45 -3.01 17.35
CA ASP A 84 1.30 -2.85 18.23
C ASP A 84 1.41 -1.53 19.03
N PRO A 85 0.45 -0.60 18.88
CA PRO A 85 0.46 0.66 19.61
C PRO A 85 0.54 0.52 21.14
N LYS A 86 0.05 -0.58 21.71
CA LYS A 86 0.17 -0.83 23.16
C LYS A 86 1.59 -1.19 23.53
N ALA A 87 2.20 -2.14 22.81
CA ALA A 87 3.58 -2.55 23.02
C ALA A 87 4.56 -1.38 22.79
N LEU A 88 4.32 -0.56 21.77
CA LEU A 88 5.17 0.61 21.45
C LEU A 88 5.24 1.65 22.57
N ARG A 89 4.25 1.71 23.49
CA ARG A 89 4.30 2.63 24.65
C ARG A 89 5.31 2.21 25.71
N GLU A 90 5.72 0.94 25.70
CA GLU A 90 6.72 0.39 26.62
C GLU A 90 8.15 0.73 26.17
N PHE A 91 8.33 1.15 24.92
CA PHE A 91 9.61 1.57 24.36
C PHE A 91 9.88 3.05 24.61
N GLN A 92 11.15 3.41 24.79
CA GLN A 92 11.54 4.82 24.86
C GLN A 92 11.36 5.49 23.49
N PRO A 93 11.12 6.82 23.43
CA PRO A 93 10.87 7.52 22.16
C PRO A 93 11.96 7.33 21.11
N HIS A 94 13.23 7.20 21.52
CA HIS A 94 14.36 6.99 20.61
C HIS A 94 14.45 5.56 20.04
N GLN A 95 13.68 4.62 20.57
CA GLN A 95 13.60 3.23 20.11
C GLN A 95 12.44 3.01 19.13
N VAL A 96 11.55 4.00 19.01
CA VAL A 96 10.41 3.97 18.09
C VAL A 96 10.76 4.77 16.85
N SER A 97 10.84 4.07 15.73
CA SER A 97 11.06 4.64 14.41
C SER A 97 9.73 4.94 13.74
N SER A 98 9.73 5.96 12.88
CA SER A 98 8.61 6.29 12.00
C SER A 98 9.06 6.16 10.55
N MET A 99 8.26 5.49 9.74
CA MET A 99 8.44 5.40 8.30
C MET A 99 7.21 5.99 7.61
N LYS A 100 7.45 6.90 6.67
CA LYS A 100 6.42 7.50 5.85
C LYS A 100 6.52 6.92 4.44
N LEU A 101 5.48 6.24 4.00
CA LEU A 101 5.31 5.87 2.60
C LEU A 101 4.35 6.88 1.97
N ARG A 102 4.81 7.53 0.91
CA ARG A 102 3.96 8.30 0.01
C ARG A 102 3.87 7.57 -1.31
N LEU A 103 2.66 7.21 -1.70
CA LEU A 103 2.39 6.60 -3.00
C LEU A 103 1.64 7.62 -3.84
N ALA A 104 2.27 8.07 -4.91
CA ALA A 104 1.65 8.97 -5.87
C ALA A 104 0.63 8.21 -6.74
N PRO A 105 -0.45 8.87 -7.16
CA PRO A 105 -1.40 8.30 -8.10
C PRO A 105 -0.69 7.89 -9.40
N LEU A 106 -0.78 6.61 -9.76
CA LEU A 106 -0.37 6.14 -11.08
C LEU A 106 -1.60 6.18 -11.99
N THR A 107 -1.73 7.24 -12.78
CA THR A 107 -2.69 7.29 -13.87
C THR A 107 -2.14 6.45 -15.03
N LEU A 108 -2.70 5.26 -15.25
CA LEU A 108 -2.43 4.49 -16.46
C LEU A 108 -3.64 4.61 -17.37
N HIS A 109 -3.52 5.43 -18.40
CA HIS A 109 -4.51 5.52 -19.46
C HIS A 109 -4.65 4.14 -20.13
N ALA A 110 -5.86 3.58 -20.10
CA ALA A 110 -6.21 2.47 -20.96
C ALA A 110 -6.35 3.01 -22.40
N GLY A 111 -5.22 3.18 -23.10
CA GLY A 111 -5.22 3.57 -24.50
C GLY A 111 -3.98 4.33 -24.96
N SER A 112 -2.98 3.58 -25.42
CA SER A 112 -2.25 3.89 -26.67
C SER A 112 -1.47 2.63 -27.07
N ASN A 113 -2.17 1.69 -27.71
CA ASN A 113 -1.54 1.03 -28.85
C ASN A 113 -1.37 2.13 -29.90
N ASP A 114 -0.21 2.78 -29.90
CA ASP A 114 0.29 3.42 -31.12
C ASP A 114 1.17 2.37 -31.77
N GLU A 115 0.60 1.71 -32.76
CA GLU A 115 1.36 1.11 -33.84
C GLU A 115 2.10 2.25 -34.56
N THR A 116 3.43 2.20 -34.54
CA THR A 116 4.26 2.55 -35.70
C THR A 116 5.60 1.82 -35.63
#